data_AF-A0A9E5VEH3-F1
#
_entry.id   AF-A0A9E5VEH3-F1
#
_cell.length_a   1.000
_cell.length_b   1.000
_cell.length_c   1.000
_cell.angle_alpha   90.00
_cell.angle_beta   90.00
_cell.angle_gamma   90.00
#
_symmetry.space_group_name_H-M   'P 1'
#
loop_
_entity.id
_entity.type
_entity.pdbx_description
1 polymer ?
#
loop_
_entity_poly.entity_id
_entity_poly.type
_entity_poly.pdbx_seq_one_letter_code
_entity_poly.pdbx_strand_id
1 'polypeptide(L)' 'GIRDQVKVLIGGVPTSAEFAAEIKADAWGKDALDAVEKANQLLG' A
#
# COMPACT_ATOMS: atom_id res chain seq x y z
N GLY A 1 16.13 7.72 8.39
CA GLY A 1 14.99 7.08 9.10
C GLY A 1 14.78 5.69 8.56
N ILE A 2 13.68 5.02 8.90
CA ILE A 2 13.42 3.62 8.47
C ILE A 2 12.65 3.49 7.16
N ARG A 3 12.34 4.59 6.46
CA ARG A 3 11.43 4.58 5.30
C ARG A 3 11.84 3.59 4.21
N ASP A 4 13.14 3.46 3.96
CA ASP A 4 13.71 2.59 2.93
C ASP A 4 13.83 1.12 3.38
N GLN A 5 13.55 0.83 4.65
CA GLN A 5 13.63 -0.52 5.23
C GLN A 5 12.26 -1.20 5.31
N VAL A 6 11.18 -0.52 4.95
CA VAL A 6 9.81 -1.02 5.07
C VAL A 6 8.99 -0.72 3.82
N LYS A 7 7.98 -1.56 3.58
CA LYS A 7 6.93 -1.31 2.59
C LYS A 7 5.70 -0.77 3.29
N VAL A 8 5.11 0.29 2.75
CA VAL A 8 3.94 0.97 3.27
C VAL A 8 2.77 0.72 2.33
N LEU A 9 1.83 -0.11 2.78
CA LEU A 9 0.56 -0.38 2.11
C LEU A 9 -0.56 0.31 2.89
N ILE A 10 -1.43 1.06 2.22
CA ILE A 10 -2.59 1.73 2.85
C ILE A 10 -3.92 1.21 2.31
N GLY A 11 -5.01 1.43 3.04
CA GLY A 11 -6.37 1.03 2.62
C GLY A 11 -7.45 1.64 3.50
N GLY A 12 -8.72 1.30 3.21
CA GLY A 12 -9.90 1.79 3.90
C GLY A 12 -10.77 2.71 3.05
N VAL A 13 -12.05 2.85 3.42
CA VAL A 13 -13.08 3.61 2.67
C VAL A 13 -12.64 5.03 2.25
N PRO A 14 -11.95 5.84 3.08
CA PRO A 14 -11.58 7.20 2.68
C PRO A 14 -10.30 7.28 1.82
N THR A 15 -9.72 6.15 1.42
CA THR A 15 -8.44 6.10 0.69
C THR A 15 -8.63 5.69 -0.77
N SER A 16 -7.63 5.99 -1.61
CA SER A 16 -7.62 5.61 -3.02
C SER A 16 -6.20 5.34 -3.53
N ALA A 17 -6.08 4.82 -4.74
CA ALA A 17 -4.80 4.63 -5.42
C ALA A 17 -4.07 5.97 -5.64
N GLU A 18 -4.82 7.02 -5.99
CA GLU A 18 -4.30 8.37 -6.20
C GLU A 18 -3.76 8.94 -4.89
N PHE A 19 -4.48 8.75 -3.78
CA PHE A 19 -4.02 9.19 -2.46
C PHE A 19 -2.75 8.47 -2.03
N ALA A 20 -2.63 7.16 -2.29
CA ALA A 20 -1.41 6.42 -2.01
C ALA A 20 -0.20 6.97 -2.79
N ALA A 21 -0.40 7.34 -4.05
CA ALA A 21 0.64 7.98 -4.86
C ALA A 21 1.00 9.37 -4.33
N GLU A 22 0.01 10.18 -3.93
CA GLU A 22 0.21 11.51 -3.35
C GLU A 22 1.10 11.46 -2.09
N ILE A 23 0.84 10.50 -1.20
CA ILE A 23 1.60 10.34 0.06
C ILE A 23 2.85 9.48 -0.07
N LYS A 24 3.14 8.94 -1.27
CA LYS A 24 4.28 8.04 -1.55
C LYS A 24 4.25 6.73 -0.74
N ALA A 25 3.06 6.16 -0.58
CA ALA A 25 2.90 4.77 -0.17
C ALA A 25 3.34 3.83 -1.31
N ASP A 26 3.75 2.62 -0.97
CA ASP A 26 4.22 1.63 -1.93
C ASP A 26 3.05 0.97 -2.68
N ALA A 27 1.87 0.89 -2.05
CA ALA A 27 0.64 0.42 -2.70
C ALA A 27 -0.62 0.87 -1.92
N TRP A 28 -1.77 0.62 -2.56
CA TRP A 28 -3.10 0.75 -1.96
C TRP A 28 -3.90 -0.54 -2.15
N GLY A 29 -4.55 -1.03 -1.10
CA GLY A 29 -5.48 -2.16 -1.15
C GLY A 29 -6.93 -1.72 -1.25
N LYS A 30 -7.62 -2.08 -2.34
CA LYS A 30 -9.06 -1.77 -2.53
C LYS A 30 -9.96 -2.54 -1.57
N ASP A 31 -9.53 -3.73 -1.18
CA ASP A 31 -10.17 -4.64 -0.24
C ASP A 31 -9.11 -5.57 0.40
N ALA A 32 -9.55 -6.47 1.27
CA ALA A 32 -8.63 -7.36 2.00
C ALA A 32 -7.87 -8.34 1.09
N LEU A 33 -8.51 -8.86 0.03
CA LEU A 33 -7.86 -9.83 -0.86
C LEU A 33 -6.81 -9.15 -1.72
N ASP A 34 -7.15 -7.99 -2.28
CA ASP A 34 -6.22 -7.15 -3.06
C ASP A 34 -5.04 -6.66 -2.22
N ALA A 35 -5.27 -6.31 -0.95
CA ALA A 35 -4.21 -5.92 -0.03
C ALA A 35 -3.21 -7.07 0.22
N VAL A 36 -3.70 -8.31 0.42
CA VAL A 36 -2.85 -9.49 0.60
C VAL A 36 -2.04 -9.77 -0.67
N GLU A 37 -2.67 -9.72 -1.84
CA GLU A 37 -1.99 -9.92 -3.12
C GLU A 37 -0.86 -8.90 -3.32
N LYS A 38 -1.14 -7.61 -3.11
CA LYS A 38 -0.14 -6.54 -3.24
C LYS A 38 0.95 -6.62 -2.18
N ALA A 39 0.63 -6.98 -0.94
CA ALA A 39 1.63 -7.19 0.11
C ALA A 39 2.62 -8.28 -0.29
N ASN A 40 2.14 -9.40 -0.85
CA ASN A 40 3.01 -10.46 -1.36
C ASN A 40 3.85 -9.99 -2.56
N GLN A 41 3.29 -9.21 -3.49
CA GLN A 41 4.06 -8.64 -4.61
C GLN A 41 5.17 -7.68 -4.15
N LEU A 42 4.95 -6.92 -3.07
CA LEU A 42 5.92 -5.98 -2.54
C LEU A 42 7.08 -6.64 -1.77
N LEU A 43 6.86 -7.85 -1.26
CA LEU A 43 7.82 -8.64 -0.49
C LEU A 43 8.47 -9.78 -1.29
N GLY A 44 7.98 -10.04 -2.51
CA GLY A 44 8.48 -11.05 -3.43
C GLY A 44 9.92 -10.84 -3.86
#